data_AF-A0A8T4DBY1-F1
#
_entry.id   AF-A0A8T4DBY1-F1
#
_cell.length_a   1.000
_cell.length_b   1.000
_cell.length_c   1.000
_cell.angle_alpha   90.00
_cell.angle_beta   90.00
_cell.angle_gamma   90.00
#
_symmetry.space_group_name_H-M   'P 1'
#
loop_
_entity.id
_entity.type
_entity.pdbx_description
1 polymer ?
#
loop_
_entity_poly.entity_id
_entity_poly.type
_entity_poly.pdbx_seq_one_letter_code
_entity_poly.pdbx_strand_id
1 'polypeptide(L)'
;MALAGKVFLVDAAIDLQGIAAKLKGYKAEERMPDEDVSLVTEITDLRLLGDSLYGTFIQDQLLDVYHRGERMRVPTTSEAPFFFVDRAHNKDVTAANCTVLTVMEKKARANNIANQLSKILFIVTGKIVEARIEPSRFQQFHEQNFEDTKVI
;
A
#
# COMPACT_ATOMS: atom_id res chain seq x y z
N MET A 1 -3.77 -16.02 -13.07
CA MET A 1 -4.24 -15.07 -12.03
C MET A 1 -3.72 -13.69 -12.43
N ALA A 2 -4.58 -12.67 -12.49
CA ALA A 2 -4.15 -11.30 -12.79
C ALA A 2 -3.53 -10.64 -11.55
N LEU A 3 -2.52 -9.79 -11.75
CA LEU A 3 -1.95 -8.99 -10.67
C LEU A 3 -2.97 -7.91 -10.27
N ALA A 4 -3.42 -7.96 -9.01
CA ALA A 4 -4.31 -6.94 -8.47
C ALA A 4 -3.48 -5.76 -7.94
N GLY A 5 -4.04 -4.56 -8.00
CA GLY A 5 -3.43 -3.37 -7.41
C GLY A 5 -4.49 -2.44 -6.84
N LYS A 6 -4.14 -1.73 -5.77
CA LYS A 6 -4.99 -0.69 -5.19
C LYS A 6 -4.20 0.61 -5.03
N VAL A 7 -4.88 1.72 -5.31
CA VAL A 7 -4.34 3.07 -5.29
C VAL A 7 -4.88 3.84 -4.07
N PHE A 8 -4.00 4.61 -3.44
CA PHE A 8 -4.25 5.40 -2.24
C PHE A 8 -3.67 6.81 -2.40
N LEU A 9 -4.23 7.76 -1.67
CA LEU A 9 -3.73 9.13 -1.55
C LEU A 9 -2.99 9.29 -0.22
N VAL A 10 -1.86 9.97 -0.25
CA VAL A 10 -1.12 10.35 0.96
C VAL A 10 -1.58 11.73 1.40
N ASP A 11 -2.42 11.79 2.43
CA ASP A 11 -2.96 13.01 3.03
C ASP A 11 -1.98 13.59 4.09
N ALA A 12 -0.76 13.86 3.64
CA ALA A 12 0.29 14.45 4.45
C ALA A 12 1.32 15.19 3.59
N ALA A 13 1.81 16.32 4.09
CA ALA A 13 2.91 17.04 3.47
C ALA A 13 4.24 16.32 3.75
N ILE A 14 4.55 15.31 2.93
CA ILE A 14 5.83 14.62 2.91
C ILE A 14 6.26 14.42 1.46
N ASP A 15 7.54 14.63 1.18
CA ASP A 15 8.13 14.41 -0.13
C ASP A 15 8.66 12.97 -0.26
N LEU A 16 8.94 12.54 -1.49
CA LEU A 16 9.46 11.18 -1.73
C LEU A 16 10.79 10.92 -1.03
N GLN A 17 11.63 11.95 -0.85
CA GLN A 17 12.89 11.81 -0.12
C GLN A 17 12.64 11.54 1.37
N GLY A 18 11.71 12.26 2.00
CA GLY A 18 11.30 12.04 3.37
C GLY A 18 10.65 10.67 3.59
N ILE A 19 9.81 10.21 2.64
CA ILE A 19 9.27 8.84 2.65
C ILE A 19 10.42 7.84 2.55
N ALA A 20 11.34 7.99 1.59
CA ALA A 20 12.44 7.07 1.39
C ALA A 20 13.34 6.97 2.63
N ALA A 21 13.66 8.10 3.26
CA ALA A 21 14.48 8.14 4.46
C ALA A 21 13.83 7.39 5.65
N LYS A 22 12.50 7.48 5.80
CA LYS A 22 11.77 6.78 6.87
C LYS A 22 11.61 5.28 6.62
N LEU A 23 11.48 4.86 5.35
CA LEU A 23 11.30 3.44 5.01
C LEU A 23 12.63 2.68 4.88
N LYS A 24 13.74 3.39 4.67
CA LYS A 24 15.04 2.76 4.43
C LYS A 24 15.50 1.94 5.64
N GLY A 25 15.67 0.63 5.42
CA GLY A 25 16.13 -0.30 6.45
C GLY A 25 15.07 -0.56 7.53
N TYR A 26 13.80 -0.25 7.28
CA TYR A 26 12.73 -0.57 8.20
C TYR A 26 12.63 -2.09 8.39
N LYS A 27 12.75 -2.52 9.65
CA LYS A 27 12.54 -3.89 10.09
C LYS A 27 11.92 -3.85 11.49
N ALA A 28 10.81 -4.53 11.66
CA ALA A 28 10.12 -4.71 12.92
C ALA A 28 9.92 -6.21 13.17
N GLU A 29 10.19 -6.64 14.40
CA GLU A 29 10.03 -8.02 14.83
C GLU A 29 9.01 -8.05 15.96
N GLU A 30 7.99 -8.88 15.81
CA GLU A 30 6.93 -9.06 16.80
C GLU A 30 6.96 -10.51 17.29
N ARG A 31 7.23 -10.69 18.59
CA ARG A 31 7.28 -12.01 19.20
C ARG A 31 5.89 -12.40 19.69
N MET A 32 5.39 -13.54 19.21
CA MET A 32 4.09 -14.02 19.65
C MET A 32 4.16 -14.51 21.12
N PRO A 33 3.21 -14.13 21.99
CA PRO A 33 3.22 -14.56 23.39
C PRO A 33 3.05 -16.08 23.56
N ASP A 34 2.21 -16.68 22.71
CA ASP A 34 1.76 -18.07 22.83
C ASP A 34 2.49 -19.04 21.89
N GLU A 35 3.37 -18.53 21.01
CA GLU A 35 4.14 -19.31 20.05
C GLU A 35 5.60 -18.84 20.05
N ASP A 36 6.58 -19.75 20.04
CA ASP A 36 8.02 -19.40 19.98
C ASP A 36 8.45 -19.02 18.54
N VAL A 37 7.59 -18.24 17.89
CA VAL A 37 7.71 -17.76 16.51
C VAL A 37 7.78 -16.24 16.54
N SER A 38 8.83 -15.69 15.93
CA SER A 38 8.98 -14.26 15.65
C SER A 38 8.41 -13.94 14.27
N LEU A 39 7.48 -13.00 14.18
CA LEU A 39 6.99 -12.48 12.90
C LEU A 39 7.75 -11.22 12.54
N VAL A 40 8.34 -11.19 11.35
CA VAL A 40 9.11 -10.05 10.85
C VAL A 40 8.29 -9.27 9.83
N THR A 41 8.34 -7.94 9.91
CA THR A 41 7.88 -7.02 8.88
C THR A 41 9.05 -6.16 8.45
N GLU A 42 9.35 -6.12 7.17
CA GLU A 42 10.45 -5.33 6.63
C GLU A 42 10.13 -4.72 5.26
N ILE A 43 10.90 -3.70 4.90
CA ILE A 43 10.81 -3.04 3.60
C ILE A 43 12.14 -3.22 2.89
N THR A 44 12.09 -3.84 1.71
CA THR A 44 13.24 -4.16 0.88
C THR A 44 13.14 -3.48 -0.49
N ASP A 45 14.21 -3.57 -1.28
CA ASP A 45 14.27 -3.06 -2.66
C ASP A 45 13.87 -1.60 -2.84
N LEU A 46 14.10 -0.77 -1.82
CA LEU A 46 13.73 0.63 -1.84
C LEU A 46 14.58 1.41 -2.87
N ARG A 47 13.94 1.94 -3.92
CA ARG A 47 14.61 2.65 -5.03
C ARG A 47 13.85 3.90 -5.42
N LEU A 48 14.53 5.04 -5.38
CA LEU A 48 14.00 6.31 -5.88
C LEU A 48 14.44 6.50 -7.34
N LEU A 49 13.47 6.62 -8.25
CA LEU A 49 13.67 6.77 -9.70
C LEU A 49 12.83 7.96 -10.19
N GLY A 50 13.47 9.11 -10.39
CA GLY A 50 12.77 10.35 -10.76
C GLY A 50 11.70 10.71 -9.73
N ASP A 51 10.46 10.82 -10.18
CA ASP A 51 9.29 11.19 -9.37
C ASP A 51 8.57 9.96 -8.77
N SER A 52 9.27 8.83 -8.63
CA SER A 52 8.69 7.59 -8.10
C SER A 52 9.62 6.86 -7.13
N LEU A 53 9.06 6.37 -6.03
CA LEU A 53 9.75 5.58 -5.02
C LEU A 53 9.16 4.17 -4.98
N TYR A 54 9.96 3.19 -5.37
CA TYR A 54 9.58 1.77 -5.36
C TYR A 54 10.07 1.10 -4.08
N GLY A 55 9.36 0.07 -3.63
CA GLY A 55 9.79 -0.84 -2.58
C GLY A 55 8.96 -2.10 -2.53
N THR A 56 9.42 -3.09 -1.78
CA THR A 56 8.69 -4.33 -1.52
C THR A 56 8.38 -4.41 -0.04
N PHE A 57 7.11 -4.61 0.28
CA PHE A 57 6.67 -4.83 1.65
C PHE A 57 6.68 -6.33 1.93
N ILE A 58 7.50 -6.76 2.87
CA ILE A 58 7.63 -8.17 3.27
C ILE A 58 7.08 -8.30 4.67
N GLN A 59 6.18 -9.26 4.86
CA GLN A 59 5.58 -9.51 6.16
C GLN A 59 5.35 -11.00 6.39
N ASP A 60 5.79 -11.46 7.55
CA ASP A 60 5.41 -12.75 8.10
C ASP A 60 4.02 -12.68 8.74
N GLN A 61 3.23 -13.71 8.49
CA GLN A 61 1.88 -13.86 9.01
C GLN A 61 1.60 -15.32 9.33
N LEU A 62 0.79 -15.56 10.35
CA LEU A 62 0.30 -16.89 10.68
C LEU A 62 -0.93 -17.18 9.81
N LEU A 63 -0.82 -18.24 9.00
CA LEU A 63 -1.92 -18.76 8.21
C LEU A 63 -2.60 -19.89 8.98
N ASP A 64 -3.89 -19.74 9.25
CA ASP A 64 -4.71 -20.82 9.80
C ASP A 64 -5.02 -21.84 8.68
N VAL A 65 -4.43 -23.02 8.78
CA VAL A 65 -4.63 -24.16 7.87
C VAL A 65 -5.44 -25.23 8.57
N TYR A 66 -6.51 -25.69 7.92
CA TYR A 66 -7.24 -26.85 8.39
C TYR A 66 -6.60 -28.13 7.90
N HIS A 67 -6.14 -28.98 8.83
CA HIS A 67 -5.57 -30.27 8.52
C HIS A 67 -6.23 -31.36 9.37
N ARG A 68 -6.88 -32.34 8.73
CA ARG A 68 -7.49 -33.53 9.39
C ARG A 68 -8.45 -33.20 10.55
N GLY A 69 -9.19 -32.10 10.43
CA GLY A 69 -10.15 -31.68 11.46
C GLY A 69 -9.57 -30.76 12.53
N GLU A 70 -8.27 -30.50 12.52
CA GLU A 70 -7.59 -29.58 13.43
C GLU A 70 -7.21 -28.28 12.70
N ARG A 71 -7.22 -27.15 13.44
CA ARG A 71 -6.69 -25.87 12.98
C ARG A 71 -5.22 -25.79 13.37
N MET A 72 -4.33 -25.71 12.38
CA MET A 72 -2.89 -25.52 12.55
C MET A 72 -2.50 -24.12 12.07
N ARG A 73 -1.67 -23.42 12.85
CA ARG A 73 -1.09 -22.14 12.43
C ARG A 73 0.28 -22.37 11.81
N VAL A 74 0.45 -21.89 10.59
CA VAL A 74 1.70 -22.02 9.84
C VAL A 74 2.25 -20.62 9.58
N PRO A 75 3.49 -20.32 10.01
CA PRO A 75 4.18 -19.08 9.63
C PRO A 75 4.40 -19.04 8.13
N THR A 76 4.00 -17.95 7.50
CA THR A 76 4.16 -17.72 6.07
C THR A 76 4.67 -16.31 5.82
N THR A 77 5.68 -16.20 4.96
CA THR A 77 6.18 -14.91 4.49
C THR A 77 5.47 -14.52 3.23
N SER A 78 5.23 -13.22 3.08
CA SER A 78 4.39 -12.74 2.01
C SER A 78 4.85 -11.37 1.56
N GLU A 79 4.90 -11.18 0.24
CA GLU A 79 5.54 -10.02 -0.39
C GLU A 79 4.53 -9.21 -1.20
N ALA A 80 4.64 -7.89 -1.13
CA ALA A 80 3.78 -6.98 -1.86
C ALA A 80 4.59 -5.79 -2.40
N PRO A 81 4.83 -5.73 -3.72
CA PRO A 81 5.42 -4.56 -4.35
C PRO A 81 4.53 -3.33 -4.15
N PHE A 82 5.14 -2.20 -3.84
CA PHE A 82 4.47 -0.93 -3.76
C PHE A 82 5.32 0.18 -4.39
N PHE A 83 4.66 1.27 -4.75
CA PHE A 83 5.37 2.46 -5.20
C PHE A 83 4.59 3.74 -4.89
N PHE A 84 5.33 4.78 -4.51
CA PHE A 84 4.82 6.14 -4.39
C PHE A 84 5.15 6.91 -5.67
N VAL A 85 4.23 7.78 -6.09
CA VAL A 85 4.43 8.71 -7.21
C VAL A 85 4.05 10.10 -6.76
N ASP A 86 4.93 11.07 -6.96
CA ASP A 86 4.61 12.48 -6.73
C ASP A 86 3.88 13.05 -7.95
N ARG A 87 2.67 13.59 -7.75
CA ARG A 87 1.90 14.28 -8.81
C ARG A 87 1.99 15.80 -8.77
N ALA A 88 2.92 16.38 -8.02
CA ALA A 88 3.10 17.83 -7.91
C ALA A 88 3.18 18.57 -9.27
N HIS A 89 3.53 17.88 -10.36
CA HIS A 89 3.64 18.46 -11.70
C HIS A 89 2.32 18.55 -12.51
N ASN A 90 1.20 17.98 -12.04
CA ASN A 90 -0.08 18.10 -12.73
C ASN A 90 -0.78 19.42 -12.38
N LYS A 91 -0.75 20.37 -13.33
CA LYS A 91 -1.35 21.72 -13.24
C LYS A 91 -2.87 21.75 -12.96
N ASP A 92 -3.55 20.61 -13.06
CA ASP A 92 -5.01 20.47 -12.99
C ASP A 92 -5.51 19.95 -11.62
N VAL A 93 -4.61 19.85 -10.63
CA VAL A 93 -4.94 19.43 -9.27
C VAL A 93 -4.65 20.57 -8.30
N THR A 94 -5.70 21.28 -7.92
CA THR A 94 -5.75 22.38 -6.93
C THR A 94 -5.46 21.94 -5.49
N ALA A 95 -4.85 20.77 -5.28
CA ALA A 95 -4.54 20.22 -3.96
C ALA A 95 -3.02 20.10 -3.77
N ALA A 96 -2.51 20.77 -2.74
CA ALA A 96 -1.15 20.67 -2.25
C ALA A 96 -0.72 19.19 -2.11
N ASN A 97 0.48 18.85 -2.60
CA ASN A 97 1.15 17.54 -2.47
C ASN A 97 0.28 16.30 -2.71
N CYS A 98 -0.02 15.99 -3.97
CA CYS A 98 -0.71 14.77 -4.35
C CYS A 98 0.27 13.60 -4.52
N THR A 99 0.90 13.13 -3.44
CA THR A 99 1.62 11.84 -3.48
C THR A 99 0.59 10.71 -3.49
N VAL A 100 0.73 9.80 -4.45
CA VAL A 100 -0.12 8.62 -4.61
C VAL A 100 0.68 7.38 -4.25
N LEU A 101 0.10 6.48 -3.46
CA LEU A 101 0.64 5.15 -3.20
C LEU A 101 -0.12 4.12 -4.04
N THR A 102 0.59 3.22 -4.71
CA THR A 102 0.02 2.02 -5.30
C THR A 102 0.60 0.79 -4.63
N VAL A 103 -0.26 -0.16 -4.25
CA VAL A 103 0.13 -1.45 -3.66
C VAL A 103 -0.37 -2.58 -4.56
N MET A 104 0.53 -3.46 -5.00
CA MET A 104 0.24 -4.56 -5.94
C MET A 104 -0.28 -5.79 -5.20
N GLU A 105 -1.44 -5.64 -4.56
CA GLU A 105 -2.09 -6.71 -3.80
C GLU A 105 -3.62 -6.65 -3.88
N LYS A 106 -4.29 -7.72 -3.45
CA LYS A 106 -5.75 -7.75 -3.33
C LYS A 106 -6.24 -6.71 -2.31
N LYS A 107 -7.43 -6.16 -2.52
CA LYS A 107 -8.04 -5.07 -1.73
C LYS A 107 -7.84 -5.17 -0.21
N ALA A 108 -8.18 -6.32 0.38
CA ALA A 108 -8.08 -6.51 1.83
C ALA A 108 -6.65 -6.35 2.34
N ARG A 109 -5.69 -6.92 1.59
CA ARG A 109 -4.28 -6.89 1.95
C ARG A 109 -3.63 -5.55 1.64
N ALA A 110 -3.92 -4.98 0.47
CA ALA A 110 -3.48 -3.63 0.13
C ALA A 110 -3.93 -2.58 1.17
N ASN A 111 -5.15 -2.71 1.70
CA ASN A 111 -5.64 -1.85 2.79
C ASN A 111 -4.84 -2.01 4.08
N ASN A 112 -4.48 -3.25 4.44
CA ASN A 112 -3.65 -3.49 5.63
C ASN A 112 -2.27 -2.86 5.47
N ILE A 113 -1.62 -3.10 4.33
CA ILE A 113 -0.31 -2.54 3.99
C ILE A 113 -0.35 -1.00 4.01
N ALA A 114 -1.38 -0.38 3.42
CA ALA A 114 -1.54 1.09 3.45
C ALA A 114 -1.65 1.64 4.89
N ASN A 115 -2.39 0.95 5.77
CA ASN A 115 -2.49 1.33 7.17
C ASN A 115 -1.16 1.16 7.92
N GLN A 116 -0.43 0.08 7.66
CA GLN A 116 0.89 -0.15 8.24
C GLN A 116 1.89 0.91 7.77
N LEU A 117 1.97 1.18 6.46
CA LEU A 117 2.79 2.25 5.90
C LEU A 117 2.41 3.63 6.48
N SER A 118 1.12 3.89 6.69
CA SER A 118 0.66 5.11 7.38
C SER A 118 1.24 5.20 8.80
N LYS A 119 1.18 4.10 9.58
CA LYS A 119 1.78 4.05 10.92
C LYS A 119 3.29 4.24 10.89
N ILE A 120 3.99 3.59 9.96
CA ILE A 120 5.46 3.68 9.83
C ILE A 120 5.87 5.12 9.50
N LEU A 121 5.17 5.77 8.57
CA LEU A 121 5.52 7.10 8.10
C LEU A 121 5.08 8.22 9.05
N PHE A 122 3.93 8.06 9.71
CA PHE A 122 3.25 9.15 10.42
C PHE A 122 2.90 8.83 11.86
N ILE A 123 3.26 7.66 12.38
CA ILE A 123 2.93 7.16 13.73
C ILE A 123 1.43 6.88 13.93
N VAL A 124 0.57 7.35 13.01
CA VAL A 124 -0.89 7.20 13.03
C VAL A 124 -1.40 6.54 11.75
N THR A 125 -2.54 5.84 11.87
CA THR A 125 -3.31 5.38 10.70
C THR A 125 -4.12 6.52 10.09
N GLY A 126 -4.53 6.37 8.82
CA GLY A 126 -5.45 7.29 8.16
C GLY A 126 -4.79 8.48 7.46
N LYS A 127 -3.46 8.52 7.37
CA LYS A 127 -2.72 9.45 6.50
C LYS A 127 -2.50 8.92 5.09
N ILE A 128 -2.78 7.64 4.87
CA ILE A 128 -2.87 7.03 3.56
C ILE A 128 -4.31 6.55 3.40
N VAL A 129 -5.08 7.24 2.54
CA VAL A 129 -6.53 7.07 2.39
C VAL A 129 -6.88 6.53 1.01
N GLU A 130 -8.04 5.87 0.89
CA GLU A 130 -8.50 5.38 -0.40
C GLU A 130 -8.74 6.54 -1.38
N ALA A 131 -8.23 6.40 -2.60
CA ALA A 131 -8.48 7.37 -3.65
C ALA A 131 -9.97 7.32 -4.04
N ARG A 132 -10.69 8.41 -3.81
CA ARG A 132 -12.08 8.56 -4.24
C ARG A 132 -12.15 9.38 -5.53
N ILE A 133 -12.87 8.87 -6.52
CA ILE A 133 -13.25 9.64 -7.70
C ILE A 133 -14.66 10.18 -7.44
N GLU A 134 -14.82 11.50 -7.55
CA GLU A 134 -16.14 12.12 -7.43
C GLU A 134 -17.05 11.64 -8.58
N PRO A 135 -18.35 11.39 -8.31
CA PRO A 135 -19.28 10.87 -9.32
C PRO A 135 -19.34 11.73 -10.59
N SER A 136 -19.27 13.05 -10.44
CA SER A 136 -19.24 14.00 -11.57
C SER A 136 -18.01 13.82 -12.46
N ARG A 137 -16.85 13.54 -11.86
CA ARG A 137 -15.59 13.30 -12.60
C ARG A 137 -15.64 11.96 -13.32
N PHE A 138 -16.26 10.96 -12.70
CA PHE A 138 -16.47 9.65 -13.33
C PHE A 138 -17.42 9.73 -14.53
N GLN A 139 -18.51 10.52 -14.42
CA GLN A 139 -19.41 10.80 -15.54
C GLN A 139 -18.67 11.44 -16.72
N GLN A 140 -17.83 12.44 -16.47
CA GLN A 140 -17.02 13.06 -17.52
C GLN A 140 -16.07 12.07 -18.20
N PHE A 141 -15.40 11.19 -17.43
CA PHE A 141 -14.54 10.16 -18.02
C PHE A 141 -15.32 9.19 -18.91
N HIS A 142 -16.52 8.78 -18.50
CA HIS A 142 -17.39 7.92 -19.29
C HIS A 142 -17.89 8.61 -20.56
N GLU A 143 -18.30 9.88 -20.48
CA GLU A 143 -18.75 10.68 -21.63
C GLU A 143 -17.63 10.94 -22.65
N GLN A 144 -16.38 11.06 -22.17
CA GLN A 144 -15.21 11.26 -23.03
C GLN A 144 -14.74 9.98 -23.70
N ASN A 145 -14.92 8.81 -23.07
CA ASN A 145 -14.45 7.54 -23.61
C ASN A 145 -15.36 6.37 -23.18
N PHE A 146 -16.46 6.22 -23.92
CA PHE A 146 -17.54 5.29 -23.61
C PHE A 146 -17.13 3.81 -23.67
N GLU A 147 -16.16 3.45 -24.52
CA GLU A 147 -15.74 2.05 -24.72
C GLU A 147 -14.84 1.51 -23.59
N ASP A 148 -14.10 2.38 -22.89
CA ASP A 148 -13.13 1.99 -21.85
C ASP A 148 -13.71 1.98 -20.42
N THR A 149 -14.96 2.43 -20.23
CA THR A 149 -15.57 2.54 -18.90
C THR A 149 -16.82 1.67 -18.81
N LYS A 150 -16.74 0.56 -18.05
CA LYS A 150 -17.93 -0.23 -17.67
C LYS A 150 -18.42 0.22 -16.30
N VAL A 151 -19.60 0.84 -16.29
CA VAL A 151 -20.36 1.15 -15.08
C VAL A 151 -21.36 0.00 -14.87
N ILE A 152 -21.25 -0.72 -13.75
CA ILE A 152 -22.16 -1.83 -13.38
C ILE A 152 -22.89 -1.46 -12.10
#